data_AF-A0A7S2U6Y2-F1
#
_entry.id   AF-A0A7S2U6Y2-F1
#
_cell.length_a   1.000
_cell.length_b   1.000
_cell.length_c   1.000
_cell.angle_alpha   90.00
_cell.angle_beta   90.00
_cell.angle_gamma   90.00
#
_symmetry.space_group_name_H-M   'P 1'
#
loop_
_entity.id
_entity.type
_entity.pdbx_description
1 polymer ?
#
loop_
_entity_poly.entity_id
_entity_poly.type
_entity_poly.pdbx_seq_one_letter_code
_entity_poly.pdbx_strand_id
1 'polypeptide(L)'
;VIMSMMLDTAVKNSDKNKGGVCGVVLAPTRELASQIERELTILVTCLSSSSSSSSKQQQQVKVVAVYGGIDRQDQMEWLCSSKKKSMLVTATPGRLVDLIREKRVQKALSNSVVRMVVLDEADRLATCSDMSKQVNEILKAIVSSSPTLTTRVCLYSATYPRSVKSKWNDWVSKPRICIKVSTSATLTTATSDNIDNDDDERNKRKRGGGSMELARIPAHVTQSLEYCATNDEKTKRVIMRLTNIRKGEIDAKARRKGLCIIFFNRIKTLQSMSKSLVKHHGMKCAELHGKQQQKLREQTMADFKSGKIPTLLATDVAARGIHINNVEYIINHDFPETLDQYVHRCGRAGRNQKQ
;
A
#
# COMPACT_ATOMS: atom_id res chain seq x y z
N VAL A 1 -12.42 -0.72 -9.78
CA VAL A 1 -12.98 -1.97 -10.34
C VAL A 1 -13.15 -3.06 -9.28
N ILE A 2 -12.10 -3.55 -8.63
CA ILE A 2 -12.22 -4.68 -7.68
C ILE A 2 -13.02 -4.36 -6.43
N MET A 3 -12.88 -3.17 -5.85
CA MET A 3 -13.75 -2.74 -4.75
C MET A 3 -15.23 -2.77 -5.14
N SER A 4 -15.56 -2.40 -6.40
CA SER A 4 -16.91 -2.50 -6.94
C SER A 4 -17.34 -3.96 -7.16
N MET A 5 -16.45 -4.86 -7.59
CA MET A 5 -16.73 -6.30 -7.68
C MET A 5 -16.93 -6.96 -6.30
N MET A 6 -16.12 -6.58 -5.30
CA MET A 6 -16.29 -7.01 -3.92
C MET A 6 -17.64 -6.56 -3.37
N LEU A 7 -18.02 -5.32 -3.69
CA LEU A 7 -19.28 -4.75 -3.27
C LEU A 7 -20.48 -5.40 -3.95
N ASP A 8 -20.44 -5.63 -5.26
CA ASP A 8 -21.45 -6.42 -6.00
C ASP A 8 -21.59 -7.84 -5.42
N THR A 9 -20.47 -8.46 -5.07
CA THR A 9 -20.48 -9.77 -4.41
C THR A 9 -21.12 -9.71 -3.02
N ALA A 10 -20.84 -8.66 -2.24
CA ALA A 10 -21.44 -8.44 -0.92
C ALA A 10 -22.95 -8.21 -1.02
N VAL A 11 -23.39 -7.40 -1.98
CA VAL A 11 -24.80 -7.12 -2.27
C VAL A 11 -25.54 -8.41 -2.64
N LYS A 12 -25.01 -9.20 -3.59
CA LYS A 12 -25.59 -10.50 -3.97
C LYS A 12 -25.68 -11.51 -2.82
N ASN A 13 -24.80 -11.42 -1.83
CA ASN A 13 -24.84 -12.27 -0.64
C ASN A 13 -25.92 -11.78 0.36
N SER A 14 -26.10 -10.46 0.47
CA SER A 14 -27.16 -9.84 1.30
C SER A 14 -28.55 -10.26 0.82
N ASP A 15 -28.77 -10.31 -0.50
CA ASP A 15 -30.06 -10.69 -1.10
C ASP A 15 -30.45 -12.16 -0.80
N LYS A 16 -29.46 -13.02 -0.53
CA LYS A 16 -29.67 -14.44 -0.17
C LYS A 16 -29.83 -14.68 1.34
N ASN A 17 -29.94 -13.61 2.14
CA ASN A 17 -30.06 -13.64 3.60
C ASN A 17 -28.95 -14.44 4.32
N LYS A 18 -27.78 -14.56 3.68
CA LYS A 18 -26.57 -15.16 4.25
C LYS A 18 -25.68 -14.03 4.78
N GLY A 19 -25.90 -13.66 6.04
CA GLY A 19 -25.09 -12.66 6.75
C GLY A 19 -23.63 -13.12 6.96
N GLY A 20 -22.78 -12.20 7.39
CA GLY A 20 -21.39 -12.48 7.76
C GLY A 20 -20.35 -12.02 6.76
N VAL A 21 -19.11 -12.42 6.99
CA VAL A 21 -17.95 -11.98 6.22
C VAL A 21 -18.02 -12.54 4.80
N CYS A 22 -18.10 -11.64 3.83
CA CYS A 22 -18.23 -11.99 2.41
C CYS A 22 -16.99 -11.61 1.59
N GLY A 23 -16.21 -10.65 2.07
CA GLY A 23 -14.98 -10.22 1.43
C GLY A 23 -13.95 -9.77 2.46
N VAL A 24 -12.68 -10.06 2.19
CA VAL A 24 -11.54 -9.66 3.03
C VAL A 24 -10.51 -8.96 2.18
N VAL A 25 -10.02 -7.81 2.63
CA VAL A 25 -8.87 -7.09 2.03
C VAL A 25 -7.74 -7.07 3.05
N LEU A 26 -6.61 -7.69 2.70
CA LEU A 26 -5.40 -7.67 3.50
C LEU A 26 -4.44 -6.63 2.96
N ALA A 27 -3.96 -5.76 3.84
CA ALA A 27 -2.96 -4.74 3.56
C ALA A 27 -1.79 -4.85 4.55
N PRO A 28 -0.53 -4.60 4.13
CA PRO A 28 0.64 -4.76 5.00
C PRO A 28 0.73 -3.72 6.11
N THR A 29 0.01 -2.59 6.01
CA THR A 29 0.08 -1.49 6.97
C THR A 29 -1.31 -1.06 7.43
N ARG A 30 -1.39 -0.54 8.65
CA ARG A 30 -2.61 0.03 9.22
C ARG A 30 -3.13 1.17 8.35
N GLU A 31 -2.22 2.03 7.90
CA GLU A 31 -2.52 3.22 7.12
C GLU A 31 -3.18 2.85 5.79
N LEU A 32 -2.66 1.83 5.10
CA LEU A 32 -3.27 1.33 3.86
C LEU A 32 -4.63 0.67 4.15
N ALA A 33 -4.72 -0.18 5.18
CA ALA A 33 -6.00 -0.80 5.56
C ALA A 33 -7.10 0.24 5.90
N SER A 34 -6.72 1.34 6.58
CA SER A 34 -7.62 2.44 6.92
C SER A 34 -8.01 3.30 5.71
N GLN A 35 -7.17 3.39 4.68
CA GLN A 35 -7.51 4.05 3.42
C GLN A 35 -8.54 3.21 2.65
N ILE A 36 -8.28 1.92 2.50
CA ILE A 36 -9.19 0.96 1.85
C ILE A 36 -10.55 0.95 2.56
N GLU A 37 -10.55 0.98 3.90
CA GLU A 37 -11.80 1.05 4.69
C GLU A 37 -12.62 2.30 4.34
N ARG A 38 -12.01 3.49 4.36
CA ARG A 38 -12.71 4.74 4.02
C ARG A 38 -13.28 4.70 2.61
N GLU A 39 -12.50 4.22 1.63
CA GLU A 39 -12.95 4.14 0.24
C GLU A 39 -14.11 3.16 0.09
N LEU A 40 -14.04 1.99 0.73
CA LEU A 40 -15.16 1.03 0.74
C LEU A 40 -16.40 1.61 1.43
N THR A 41 -16.23 2.32 2.55
CA THR A 41 -17.34 2.96 3.27
C THR A 41 -18.03 4.03 2.42
N ILE A 42 -17.27 4.83 1.67
CA ILE A 42 -17.82 5.80 0.71
C ILE A 42 -18.61 5.07 -0.38
N LEU A 43 -18.03 4.04 -1.00
CA LEU A 43 -18.69 3.27 -2.06
C LEU A 43 -20.00 2.63 -1.59
N VAL A 44 -20.01 2.02 -0.41
CA VAL A 44 -21.21 1.44 0.21
C VAL A 44 -22.28 2.50 0.45
N THR A 45 -21.90 3.69 0.95
CA THR A 45 -22.82 4.78 1.23
C THR A 45 -23.44 5.35 -0.05
N CYS A 46 -22.64 5.54 -1.09
CA CYS A 46 -23.10 6.07 -2.38
C CYS A 46 -24.09 5.12 -3.08
N LEU A 47 -23.81 3.81 -3.08
CA LEU A 47 -24.72 2.82 -3.65
C LEU A 47 -26.03 2.71 -2.85
N SER A 48 -25.98 2.89 -1.53
CA SER A 48 -27.18 2.94 -0.69
C SER A 48 -28.08 4.15 -0.99
N SER A 49 -27.52 5.22 -1.56
CA SER A 49 -28.23 6.48 -1.83
C SER A 49 -28.78 6.59 -3.26
N SER A 50 -28.28 5.78 -4.19
CA SER A 50 -28.61 5.90 -5.64
C SER A 50 -29.77 5.03 -6.10
N SER A 51 -30.32 4.18 -5.22
CA SER A 51 -31.47 3.33 -5.54
C SER A 51 -32.76 4.01 -5.13
N SER A 52 -33.27 4.86 -6.02
CA SER A 52 -34.64 5.37 -5.94
C SER A 52 -35.64 4.25 -6.24
N SER A 53 -36.63 4.10 -5.36
CA SER A 53 -37.93 3.45 -5.58
C SER A 53 -38.04 1.93 -5.37
N SER A 54 -38.79 1.61 -4.32
CA SER A 54 -39.81 0.53 -4.27
C SER A 54 -39.47 -0.88 -3.75
N SER A 55 -38.24 -1.20 -3.36
CA SER A 55 -37.98 -2.44 -2.58
C SER A 55 -37.28 -2.13 -1.26
N LYS A 56 -38.03 -2.26 -0.16
CA LYS A 56 -37.59 -2.19 1.26
C LYS A 56 -36.48 -3.19 1.65
N GLN A 57 -35.75 -3.79 0.70
CA GLN A 57 -34.49 -4.49 0.95
C GLN A 57 -33.35 -3.47 0.94
N GLN A 58 -33.25 -2.70 2.02
CA GLN A 58 -32.07 -1.89 2.30
C GLN A 58 -30.86 -2.82 2.34
N GLN A 59 -29.95 -2.72 1.37
CA GLN A 59 -28.73 -3.54 1.28
C GLN A 59 -27.86 -3.29 2.53
N GLN A 60 -27.81 -4.25 3.44
CA GLN A 60 -27.12 -4.11 4.73
C GLN A 60 -25.65 -4.55 4.61
N VAL A 61 -24.85 -3.85 3.80
CA VAL A 61 -23.40 -4.08 3.73
C VAL A 61 -22.70 -3.25 4.82
N LYS A 62 -21.89 -3.90 5.67
CA LYS A 62 -21.08 -3.24 6.71
C LYS A 62 -19.60 -3.38 6.38
N VAL A 63 -18.86 -2.28 6.43
CA VAL A 63 -17.40 -2.31 6.35
C VAL A 63 -16.83 -2.36 7.77
N VAL A 64 -15.83 -3.23 8.00
CA VAL A 64 -15.17 -3.39 9.31
C VAL A 64 -13.66 -3.36 9.13
N ALA A 65 -12.99 -2.53 9.92
CA ALA A 65 -11.54 -2.44 9.96
C ALA A 65 -10.95 -3.28 11.10
N VAL A 66 -9.93 -4.08 10.78
CA VAL A 66 -9.24 -4.99 11.70
C VAL A 66 -7.72 -4.75 11.66
N TYR A 67 -7.25 -3.82 12.48
CA TYR A 67 -5.84 -3.47 12.58
C TYR A 67 -5.48 -2.93 13.98
N GLY A 68 -4.17 -2.75 14.23
CA GLY A 68 -3.67 -2.24 15.50
C GLY A 68 -4.10 -0.80 15.81
N GLY A 69 -4.17 -0.44 17.10
CA GLY A 69 -4.52 0.91 17.55
C GLY A 69 -6.02 1.22 17.63
N ILE A 70 -6.86 0.19 17.47
CA ILE A 70 -8.27 0.16 17.89
C ILE A 70 -8.41 -0.94 18.95
N ASP A 71 -9.36 -0.78 19.87
CA ASP A 71 -9.64 -1.77 20.91
C ASP A 71 -9.91 -3.15 20.30
N ARG A 72 -9.44 -4.19 21.01
CA ARG A 72 -9.51 -5.58 20.53
C ARG A 72 -10.92 -6.15 20.68
N GLN A 73 -11.57 -5.84 21.78
CA GLN A 73 -12.90 -6.33 22.12
C GLN A 73 -13.93 -5.78 21.12
N ASP A 74 -13.84 -4.48 20.83
CA ASP A 74 -14.69 -3.83 19.82
C ASP A 74 -14.59 -4.52 18.45
N GLN A 75 -13.36 -4.78 17.98
CA GLN A 75 -13.12 -5.47 16.71
C GLN A 75 -13.69 -6.89 16.70
N MET A 76 -13.55 -7.62 17.81
CA MET A 76 -14.12 -8.96 17.94
C MET A 76 -15.65 -8.91 17.90
N GLU A 77 -16.28 -7.95 18.58
CA GLU A 77 -17.73 -7.78 18.57
C GLU A 77 -18.24 -7.39 17.20
N TRP A 78 -17.54 -6.51 16.47
CA TRP A 78 -17.90 -6.16 15.11
C TRP A 78 -17.89 -7.38 14.20
N LEU A 79 -16.85 -8.20 14.23
CA LEU A 79 -16.77 -9.45 13.45
C LEU A 79 -17.86 -10.46 13.85
N CYS A 80 -18.19 -10.56 15.15
CA CYS A 80 -19.20 -11.49 15.65
C CYS A 80 -20.65 -11.01 15.43
N SER A 81 -20.89 -9.72 15.17
CA SER A 81 -22.21 -9.12 14.95
C SER A 81 -22.89 -9.53 13.62
N SER A 82 -22.32 -10.52 12.93
CA SER A 82 -22.57 -10.98 11.57
C SER A 82 -23.96 -11.57 11.25
N LYS A 83 -24.90 -11.63 12.20
CA LYS A 83 -26.12 -12.45 12.05
C LYS A 83 -27.15 -11.96 11.01
N LYS A 84 -27.05 -10.72 10.50
CA LYS A 84 -28.03 -10.18 9.51
C LYS A 84 -27.43 -9.30 8.40
N LYS A 85 -26.13 -8.99 8.44
CA LYS A 85 -25.48 -8.04 7.52
C LYS A 85 -24.31 -8.70 6.80
N SER A 86 -24.17 -8.44 5.50
CA SER A 86 -22.97 -8.84 4.75
C SER A 86 -21.81 -7.91 5.13
N MET A 87 -20.64 -8.48 5.40
CA MET A 87 -19.50 -7.73 5.93
C MET A 87 -18.31 -7.77 4.99
N LEU A 88 -17.75 -6.59 4.72
CA LEU A 88 -16.46 -6.41 4.08
C LEU A 88 -15.44 -6.07 5.15
N VAL A 89 -14.37 -6.87 5.25
CA VAL A 89 -13.34 -6.71 6.27
C VAL A 89 -12.08 -6.18 5.61
N THR A 90 -11.55 -5.05 6.10
CA THR A 90 -10.20 -4.58 5.77
C THR A 90 -9.28 -4.85 6.94
N ALA A 91 -8.10 -5.42 6.71
CA ALA A 91 -7.27 -5.86 7.82
C ALA A 91 -5.76 -5.84 7.57
N THR A 92 -5.01 -5.73 8.66
CA THR A 92 -3.58 -6.11 8.69
C THR A 92 -3.44 -7.57 9.11
N PRO A 93 -2.56 -8.38 8.49
CA PRO A 93 -2.45 -9.81 8.77
C PRO A 93 -2.28 -10.16 10.26
N GLY A 94 -1.38 -9.47 10.96
CA GLY A 94 -1.11 -9.73 12.38
C GLY A 94 -2.36 -9.63 13.25
N ARG A 95 -3.07 -8.48 13.20
CA ARG A 95 -4.29 -8.28 13.99
C ARG A 95 -5.40 -9.26 13.62
N LEU A 96 -5.56 -9.58 12.34
CA LEU A 96 -6.61 -10.52 11.93
C LEU A 96 -6.31 -11.94 12.43
N VAL A 97 -5.08 -12.42 12.32
CA VAL A 97 -4.67 -13.72 12.88
C VAL A 97 -4.94 -13.78 14.38
N ASP A 98 -4.57 -12.72 15.13
CA ASP A 98 -4.79 -12.65 16.57
C ASP A 98 -6.27 -12.74 16.96
N LEU A 99 -7.18 -12.28 16.09
CA LEU A 99 -8.62 -12.39 16.29
C LEU A 99 -9.17 -13.73 15.81
N ILE A 100 -8.70 -14.28 14.69
CA ILE A 100 -9.18 -15.56 14.14
C ILE A 100 -8.90 -16.72 15.11
N ARG A 101 -7.84 -16.63 15.91
CA ARG A 101 -7.51 -17.60 16.96
C ARG A 101 -8.53 -17.64 18.09
N GLU A 102 -9.36 -16.61 18.24
CA GLU A 102 -10.46 -16.62 19.20
C GLU A 102 -11.62 -17.47 18.69
N LYS A 103 -12.09 -18.41 19.53
CA LYS A 103 -13.18 -19.34 19.19
C LYS A 103 -14.45 -18.62 18.71
N ARG A 104 -14.75 -17.45 19.25
CA ARG A 104 -15.92 -16.64 18.86
C ARG A 104 -15.82 -16.14 17.42
N VAL A 105 -14.65 -15.65 17.02
CA VAL A 105 -14.39 -15.16 15.66
C VAL A 105 -14.29 -16.33 14.69
N GLN A 106 -13.64 -17.43 15.09
CA GLN A 106 -13.59 -18.65 14.29
C GLN A 106 -15.00 -19.17 13.96
N LYS A 107 -15.90 -19.18 14.95
CA LYS A 107 -17.32 -19.52 14.75
C LYS A 107 -18.05 -18.51 13.87
N ALA A 108 -17.72 -17.23 13.95
CA ALA A 108 -18.31 -16.21 13.07
C ALA A 108 -17.87 -16.41 11.62
N LEU A 109 -16.58 -16.69 11.39
CA LEU A 109 -16.03 -16.97 10.07
C LEU A 109 -16.51 -18.30 9.49
N SER A 110 -16.65 -19.35 10.30
CA SER A 110 -17.20 -20.64 9.86
C SER A 110 -18.66 -20.53 9.41
N ASN A 111 -19.41 -19.57 9.97
CA ASN A 111 -20.78 -19.26 9.56
C ASN A 111 -20.85 -18.24 8.41
N SER A 112 -19.70 -17.77 7.92
CA SER A 112 -19.59 -16.77 6.87
C SER A 112 -19.15 -17.41 5.56
N VAL A 113 -19.55 -16.83 4.44
CA VAL A 113 -19.15 -17.29 3.10
C VAL A 113 -18.28 -16.21 2.46
N VAL A 114 -16.97 -16.32 2.63
CA VAL A 114 -16.00 -15.41 2.02
C VAL A 114 -15.84 -15.77 0.54
N ARG A 115 -16.25 -14.87 -0.34
CA ARG A 115 -16.21 -15.07 -1.80
C ARG A 115 -14.96 -14.50 -2.43
N MET A 116 -14.40 -13.46 -1.83
CA MET A 116 -13.25 -12.74 -2.37
C MET A 116 -12.26 -12.37 -1.27
N VAL A 117 -10.99 -12.66 -1.51
CA VAL A 117 -9.87 -12.18 -0.70
C VAL A 117 -8.97 -11.35 -1.60
N VAL A 118 -8.68 -10.13 -1.18
CA VAL A 118 -7.78 -9.21 -1.88
C VAL A 118 -6.50 -9.06 -1.06
N LEU A 119 -5.36 -9.27 -1.69
CA LEU A 119 -4.03 -9.05 -1.13
C LEU A 119 -3.46 -7.78 -1.78
N ASP A 120 -3.50 -6.65 -1.07
CA ASP A 120 -2.96 -5.38 -1.56
C ASP A 120 -1.50 -5.17 -1.10
N GLU A 121 -0.69 -4.52 -1.93
CA GLU A 121 0.78 -4.47 -1.78
C GLU A 121 1.38 -5.86 -1.46
N ALA A 122 1.05 -6.86 -2.27
CA ALA A 122 1.34 -8.26 -1.98
C ALA A 122 2.82 -8.66 -2.04
N ASP A 123 3.65 -7.87 -2.74
CA ASP A 123 5.11 -7.96 -2.64
C ASP A 123 5.56 -7.73 -1.20
N ARG A 124 4.99 -6.73 -0.51
CA ARG A 124 5.29 -6.45 0.89
C ARG A 124 4.75 -7.54 1.80
N LEU A 125 3.51 -7.97 1.60
CA LEU A 125 2.91 -9.09 2.33
C LEU A 125 3.80 -10.35 2.27
N ALA A 126 4.43 -10.59 1.11
CA ALA A 126 5.28 -11.75 0.89
C ALA A 126 6.74 -11.55 1.31
N THR A 127 7.27 -10.33 1.31
CA THR A 127 8.68 -10.08 1.63
C THR A 127 9.00 -10.39 3.10
N CYS A 128 8.12 -10.02 4.03
CA CYS A 128 8.30 -10.33 5.44
C CYS A 128 7.89 -11.78 5.73
N SER A 129 8.79 -12.59 6.30
CA SER A 129 8.54 -14.01 6.60
C SER A 129 7.35 -14.19 7.55
N ASP A 130 7.29 -13.43 8.64
CA ASP A 130 6.23 -13.56 9.65
C ASP A 130 4.87 -13.15 9.10
N MET A 131 4.80 -12.04 8.37
CA MET A 131 3.56 -11.59 7.74
C MET A 131 3.08 -12.58 6.68
N SER A 132 3.98 -13.17 5.90
CA SER A 132 3.64 -14.19 4.92
C SER A 132 3.05 -15.46 5.58
N LYS A 133 3.57 -15.88 6.75
CA LYS A 133 2.99 -16.97 7.53
C LYS A 133 1.59 -16.62 8.04
N GLN A 134 1.39 -15.38 8.49
CA GLN A 134 0.08 -14.89 8.94
C GLN A 134 -0.93 -14.89 7.79
N VAL A 135 -0.55 -14.46 6.58
CA VAL A 135 -1.43 -14.52 5.39
C VAL A 135 -1.80 -15.98 5.08
N ASN A 136 -0.85 -16.92 5.14
CA ASN A 136 -1.13 -18.34 4.96
C ASN A 136 -2.14 -18.87 5.99
N GLU A 137 -2.01 -18.48 7.26
CA GLU A 137 -2.93 -18.86 8.33
C GLU A 137 -4.35 -18.32 8.07
N ILE A 138 -4.47 -17.06 7.66
CA ILE A 138 -5.75 -16.43 7.31
C ILE A 138 -6.39 -17.15 6.12
N LEU A 139 -5.65 -17.37 5.04
CA LEU A 139 -6.18 -18.04 3.85
C LEU A 139 -6.65 -19.46 4.17
N LYS A 140 -5.87 -20.21 4.95
CA LYS A 140 -6.29 -21.54 5.43
C LYS A 140 -7.57 -21.48 6.26
N ALA A 141 -7.68 -20.53 7.20
CA ALA A 141 -8.88 -20.37 8.00
C ALA A 141 -10.12 -20.03 7.16
N ILE A 142 -9.96 -19.17 6.15
CA ILE A 142 -11.04 -18.79 5.23
C ILE A 142 -11.46 -19.97 4.35
N VAL A 143 -10.50 -20.68 3.74
CA VAL A 143 -10.77 -21.82 2.86
C VAL A 143 -11.42 -22.97 3.62
N SER A 144 -10.91 -23.32 4.80
CA SER A 144 -11.50 -24.36 5.66
C SER A 144 -12.92 -24.03 6.11
N SER A 145 -13.27 -22.73 6.18
CA SER A 145 -14.62 -22.27 6.55
C SER A 145 -15.62 -22.31 5.38
N SER A 146 -15.16 -22.45 4.13
CA SER A 146 -16.01 -22.42 2.94
C SER A 146 -15.64 -23.51 1.91
N PRO A 147 -15.72 -24.81 2.27
CA PRO A 147 -15.24 -25.91 1.43
C PRO A 147 -16.03 -26.14 0.13
N THR A 148 -17.27 -25.67 0.03
CA THR A 148 -18.16 -25.89 -1.12
C THR A 148 -18.16 -24.76 -2.15
N LEU A 149 -17.41 -23.67 -1.92
CA LEU A 149 -17.41 -22.49 -2.78
C LEU A 149 -15.99 -22.00 -3.05
N THR A 150 -15.71 -21.71 -4.33
CA THR A 150 -14.41 -21.20 -4.77
C THR A 150 -14.23 -19.75 -4.31
N THR A 151 -13.44 -19.58 -3.24
CA THR A 151 -12.96 -18.26 -2.82
C THR A 151 -12.02 -17.72 -3.90
N ARG A 152 -12.31 -16.53 -4.44
CA ARG A 152 -11.44 -15.87 -5.40
C ARG A 152 -10.37 -15.08 -4.66
N VAL A 153 -9.10 -15.38 -4.91
CA VAL A 153 -7.98 -14.60 -4.37
C VAL A 153 -7.45 -13.67 -5.46
N CYS A 154 -7.45 -12.36 -5.20
CA CYS A 154 -6.92 -11.33 -6.07
C CYS A 154 -5.68 -10.71 -5.45
N LEU A 155 -4.60 -10.61 -6.22
CA LEU A 155 -3.32 -10.10 -5.75
C LEU A 155 -2.97 -8.81 -6.49
N TYR A 156 -2.67 -7.75 -5.74
CA TYR A 156 -2.20 -6.46 -6.26
C TYR A 156 -0.81 -6.17 -5.76
N SER A 157 0.07 -5.80 -6.69
CA SER A 157 1.44 -5.47 -6.36
C SER A 157 2.02 -4.54 -7.41
N ALA A 158 2.84 -3.58 -6.97
CA ALA A 158 3.60 -2.71 -7.87
C ALA A 158 4.82 -3.43 -8.45
N THR A 159 5.35 -4.43 -7.74
CA THR A 159 6.56 -5.16 -8.12
C THR A 159 6.32 -6.67 -8.15
N TYR A 160 7.15 -7.42 -8.90
CA TYR A 160 7.07 -8.89 -8.98
C TYR A 160 8.44 -9.56 -8.79
N PRO A 161 9.04 -9.48 -7.58
CA PRO A 161 10.36 -10.05 -7.34
C PRO A 161 10.33 -11.59 -7.36
N ARG A 162 11.39 -12.23 -7.85
CA ARG A 162 11.47 -13.71 -7.91
C ARG A 162 11.36 -14.37 -6.54
N SER A 163 11.85 -13.69 -5.49
CA SER A 163 11.81 -14.17 -4.11
C SER A 163 10.40 -14.39 -3.55
N VAL A 164 9.39 -13.69 -4.09
CA VAL A 164 7.99 -13.82 -3.62
C VAL A 164 7.14 -14.74 -4.50
N LYS A 165 7.65 -15.14 -5.67
CA LYS A 165 6.91 -15.94 -6.67
C LYS A 165 6.36 -17.25 -6.10
N SER A 166 7.14 -17.93 -5.26
CA SER A 166 6.71 -19.17 -4.60
C SER A 166 5.49 -18.93 -3.70
N LYS A 167 5.56 -17.92 -2.84
CA LYS A 167 4.46 -17.55 -1.92
C LYS A 167 3.19 -17.16 -2.66
N TRP A 168 3.32 -16.45 -3.77
CA TRP A 168 2.16 -16.05 -4.57
C TRP A 168 1.52 -17.24 -5.29
N ASN A 169 2.32 -18.23 -5.71
CA ASN A 169 1.79 -19.49 -6.23
C ASN A 169 1.00 -20.25 -5.15
N ASP A 170 1.43 -20.17 -3.88
CA ASP A 170 0.71 -20.79 -2.76
C ASP A 170 -0.62 -20.08 -2.44
N TRP A 171 -0.68 -18.76 -2.66
CA TRP A 171 -1.87 -17.94 -2.35
C TRP A 171 -2.95 -17.97 -3.42
N VAL A 172 -2.58 -18.18 -4.69
CA VAL A 172 -3.50 -18.08 -5.82
C VAL A 172 -3.50 -19.37 -6.64
N SER A 173 -4.63 -20.08 -6.60
CA SER A 173 -4.85 -21.33 -7.34
C SER A 173 -4.79 -21.14 -8.87
N LYS A 174 -4.36 -22.18 -9.60
CA LYS A 174 -4.45 -22.27 -11.06
C LYS A 174 -5.86 -22.73 -11.51
N PRO A 175 -6.39 -22.30 -12.67
CA PRO A 175 -5.82 -21.30 -13.58
C PRO A 175 -5.98 -19.88 -13.03
N ARG A 176 -4.99 -19.02 -13.31
CA ARG A 176 -4.98 -17.62 -12.85
C ARG A 176 -4.79 -16.66 -14.01
N ILE A 177 -5.43 -15.51 -13.91
CA ILE A 177 -5.29 -14.42 -14.88
C ILE A 177 -4.26 -13.45 -14.32
N CYS A 178 -3.18 -13.21 -15.07
CA CYS A 178 -2.17 -12.21 -14.74
C CYS A 178 -2.41 -10.97 -15.61
N ILE A 179 -2.66 -9.83 -14.98
CA ILE A 179 -2.82 -8.54 -15.67
C ILE A 179 -1.62 -7.68 -15.32
N LYS A 180 -0.80 -7.37 -16.32
CA LYS A 180 0.37 -6.51 -16.16
C LYS A 180 0.12 -5.20 -16.89
N VAL A 181 0.06 -4.11 -16.14
CA VAL A 181 -0.09 -2.76 -16.70
C VAL A 181 1.29 -2.15 -16.85
N SER A 182 1.84 -2.15 -18.06
CA SER A 182 3.01 -1.34 -18.39
C SER A 182 2.53 0.03 -18.86
N THR A 183 2.97 1.10 -18.20
CA THR A 183 2.87 2.44 -18.81
C THR A 183 3.84 2.47 -19.98
N SER A 184 3.30 2.59 -21.19
CA SER A 184 4.08 2.70 -22.42
C SER A 184 5.01 3.91 -22.32
N ALA A 185 6.28 3.64 -22.09
CA ALA A 185 7.39 4.51 -22.43
C ALA A 185 8.25 3.73 -23.42
N THR A 186 8.02 4.00 -24.70
CA THR A 186 8.86 3.85 -25.91
C THR A 186 10.34 3.64 -25.52
N LEU A 187 11.08 2.55 -25.86
CA LEU A 187 11.17 1.73 -27.08
C LEU A 187 11.67 0.28 -26.80
N THR A 188 11.13 -0.65 -27.61
CA THR A 188 11.67 -1.89 -28.22
C THR A 188 12.60 -2.85 -27.47
N THR A 189 12.04 -4.01 -27.11
CA THR A 189 12.32 -5.27 -27.83
C THR A 189 11.05 -6.12 -27.82
N ALA A 190 10.65 -6.60 -28.99
CA ALA A 190 9.62 -7.63 -29.09
C ALA A 190 10.22 -8.95 -28.59
N THR A 191 9.80 -9.39 -27.40
CA THR A 191 9.83 -10.81 -27.06
C THR A 191 8.38 -11.26 -26.91
N SER A 192 7.94 -12.06 -27.87
CA SER A 192 6.81 -12.96 -27.67
C SER A 192 7.22 -13.95 -26.58
N ASP A 193 6.91 -13.61 -25.33
CA ASP A 193 6.94 -14.56 -24.23
C ASP A 193 5.76 -15.50 -24.42
N ASN A 194 6.01 -16.58 -25.15
CA ASN A 194 5.11 -17.72 -25.23
C ASN A 194 4.76 -18.17 -23.81
N ILE A 195 3.46 -18.29 -23.60
CA ILE A 195 2.82 -18.88 -22.42
C ILE A 195 3.55 -20.20 -22.11
N ASP A 196 4.10 -20.30 -20.90
CA ASP A 196 4.73 -21.52 -20.37
C ASP A 196 3.73 -22.69 -20.49
N ASN A 197 3.90 -23.52 -21.52
CA ASN A 197 3.53 -24.93 -21.44
C ASN A 197 4.57 -25.58 -20.53
N ASP A 198 4.11 -25.98 -19.34
CA ASP A 198 4.84 -26.76 -18.34
C ASP A 198 5.18 -28.14 -18.94
N ASP A 199 6.26 -28.26 -19.73
CA ASP A 199 6.94 -29.53 -20.08
C ASP A 199 8.32 -29.25 -20.71
N ASP A 200 9.36 -28.95 -19.90
CA ASP A 200 10.76 -29.37 -20.16
C ASP A 200 11.72 -28.81 -19.09
N GLU A 201 11.79 -29.45 -17.92
CA GLU A 201 12.71 -29.05 -16.83
C GLU A 201 14.03 -29.85 -16.83
N ARG A 202 14.63 -30.12 -18.00
CA ARG A 202 15.94 -30.82 -18.06
C ARG A 202 17.10 -30.17 -18.78
N ASN A 203 16.98 -28.98 -19.40
CA ASN A 203 18.11 -28.43 -20.18
C ASN A 203 18.48 -26.95 -20.01
N LYS A 204 18.09 -26.27 -18.92
CA LYS A 204 18.52 -24.87 -18.63
C LYS A 204 19.56 -24.77 -17.51
N ARG A 205 20.63 -25.56 -17.57
CA ARG A 205 21.89 -25.28 -16.86
C ARG A 205 22.96 -24.88 -17.88
N LYS A 206 22.88 -23.65 -18.41
CA LYS A 206 23.96 -22.87 -19.06
C LYS A 206 23.34 -21.75 -19.89
N ARG A 207 23.05 -20.63 -19.25
CA ARG A 207 23.07 -19.26 -19.79
C ARG A 207 22.57 -18.32 -18.69
N GLY A 208 23.53 -17.84 -17.89
CA GLY A 208 23.31 -16.77 -16.93
C GLY A 208 22.93 -15.48 -17.66
N GLY A 209 22.07 -14.69 -17.03
CA GLY A 209 21.55 -13.44 -17.58
C GLY A 209 20.02 -13.33 -17.50
N GLY A 210 19.41 -13.74 -16.39
CA GLY A 210 17.97 -13.55 -16.19
C GLY A 210 17.65 -12.09 -15.92
N SER A 211 17.34 -11.33 -16.98
CA SER A 211 16.86 -9.94 -16.94
C SER A 211 15.92 -9.73 -15.77
N MET A 212 16.36 -8.89 -14.84
CA MET A 212 15.65 -8.55 -13.62
C MET A 212 14.67 -7.46 -14.01
N GLU A 213 13.36 -7.75 -14.01
CA GLU A 213 12.36 -6.73 -14.26
C GLU A 213 12.17 -5.91 -12.99
N LEU A 214 13.14 -5.04 -12.72
CA LEU A 214 13.07 -4.07 -11.64
C LEU A 214 11.86 -3.17 -11.86
N ALA A 215 11.22 -2.78 -10.76
CA ALA A 215 10.32 -1.64 -10.76
C ALA A 215 11.00 -0.48 -11.50
N ARG A 216 10.34 0.08 -12.52
CA ARG A 216 10.94 1.15 -13.34
C ARG A 216 10.53 2.50 -12.78
N ILE A 217 11.49 3.41 -12.71
CA ILE A 217 11.21 4.81 -12.37
C ILE A 217 10.41 5.41 -13.53
N PRO A 218 9.31 6.13 -13.25
CA PRO A 218 8.55 6.75 -14.32
C PRO A 218 9.42 7.68 -15.17
N ALA A 219 9.27 7.62 -16.50
CA ALA A 219 10.10 8.38 -17.45
C ALA A 219 10.05 9.91 -17.27
N HIS A 220 9.00 10.43 -16.62
CA HIS A 220 8.85 11.86 -16.33
C HIS A 220 9.67 12.34 -15.12
N VAL A 221 10.30 11.43 -14.37
CA VAL A 221 11.10 11.77 -13.19
C VAL A 221 12.53 12.07 -13.62
N THR A 222 12.90 13.36 -13.63
CA THR A 222 14.28 13.77 -13.83
C THR A 222 15.13 13.38 -12.62
N GLN A 223 16.26 12.73 -12.87
CA GLN A 223 17.17 12.24 -11.83
C GLN A 223 18.52 12.94 -11.96
N SER A 224 19.04 13.45 -10.83
CA SER A 224 20.38 14.00 -10.72
C SER A 224 21.12 13.30 -9.60
N LEU A 225 22.31 12.76 -9.89
CA LEU A 225 23.16 12.11 -8.89
C LEU A 225 24.32 13.02 -8.52
N GLU A 226 24.58 13.15 -7.22
CA GLU A 226 25.73 13.89 -6.70
C GLU A 226 26.49 13.02 -5.70
N TYR A 227 27.79 12.89 -5.93
CA TYR A 227 28.67 12.20 -4.98
C TYR A 227 29.11 13.18 -3.88
N CYS A 228 29.02 12.74 -2.62
CA CYS A 228 29.48 13.46 -1.44
C CYS A 228 30.23 12.46 -0.56
N ALA A 229 31.48 12.76 -0.19
CA ALA A 229 32.33 11.87 0.59
C ALA A 229 31.92 11.84 2.06
N THR A 230 31.40 12.95 2.59
CA THR A 230 31.05 13.09 4.02
C THR A 230 29.59 13.45 4.24
N ASN A 231 29.07 13.17 5.45
CA ASN A 231 27.72 13.60 5.83
C ASN A 231 27.58 15.13 5.91
N ASP A 232 28.67 15.83 6.22
CA ASP A 232 28.68 17.29 6.29
C ASP A 232 28.58 17.90 4.88
N GLU A 233 29.28 17.32 3.91
CA GLU A 233 29.11 17.67 2.49
C GLU A 233 27.67 17.42 2.04
N LYS A 234 27.11 16.24 2.31
CA LYS A 234 25.70 15.94 2.00
C LYS A 234 24.78 16.99 2.60
N THR A 235 25.00 17.35 3.86
CA THR A 235 24.20 18.35 4.57
C THR A 235 24.23 19.70 3.85
N LYS A 236 25.43 20.20 3.53
CA LYS A 236 25.62 21.45 2.77
C LYS A 236 24.95 21.39 1.39
N ARG A 237 25.07 20.28 0.67
CA ARG A 237 24.46 20.10 -0.66
C ARG A 237 22.95 20.07 -0.61
N VAL A 238 22.36 19.36 0.35
CA VAL A 238 20.91 19.33 0.56
C VAL A 238 20.39 20.74 0.86
N ILE A 239 21.03 21.46 1.76
CA ILE A 239 20.67 22.85 2.09
C ILE A 239 20.75 23.74 0.85
N MET A 240 21.86 23.68 0.11
CA MET A 240 22.03 24.46 -1.12
C MET A 240 20.93 24.15 -2.16
N ARG A 241 20.61 22.87 -2.37
CA ARG A 241 19.55 22.46 -3.30
C ARG A 241 18.18 22.95 -2.86
N LEU A 242 17.85 22.84 -1.57
CA LEU A 242 16.61 23.38 -1.03
C LEU A 242 16.53 24.89 -1.22
N THR A 243 17.57 25.63 -0.87
CA THR A 243 17.61 27.09 -1.04
C THR A 243 17.42 27.50 -2.50
N ASN A 244 18.06 26.80 -3.45
CA ASN A 244 17.88 27.06 -4.88
C ASN A 244 16.45 26.77 -5.36
N ILE A 245 15.84 25.68 -4.89
CA ILE A 245 14.42 25.36 -5.18
C ILE A 245 13.53 26.50 -4.67
N ARG A 246 13.72 26.96 -3.43
CA ARG A 246 12.90 28.02 -2.84
C ARG A 246 13.12 29.37 -3.51
N LYS A 247 14.35 29.67 -3.92
CA LYS A 247 14.64 30.88 -4.70
C LYS A 247 13.94 30.84 -6.07
N GLY A 248 14.03 29.73 -6.79
CA GLY A 248 13.33 29.55 -8.06
C GLY A 248 11.81 29.67 -7.96
N GLU A 249 11.21 29.21 -6.86
CA GLU A 249 9.78 29.39 -6.58
C GLU A 249 9.39 30.86 -6.38
N ILE A 250 10.25 31.63 -5.72
CA ILE A 250 10.05 33.08 -5.50
C ILE A 250 10.19 33.82 -6.83
N ASP A 251 11.24 33.52 -7.60
CA ASP A 251 11.53 34.16 -8.88
C ASP A 251 10.39 33.87 -9.90
N ALA A 252 9.85 32.65 -9.88
CA ALA A 252 8.71 32.25 -10.70
C ALA A 252 7.34 32.75 -10.19
N LYS A 253 7.29 33.52 -9.10
CA LYS A 253 6.06 33.99 -8.42
C LYS A 253 5.07 32.86 -8.17
N ALA A 254 5.56 31.69 -7.78
CA ALA A 254 4.74 30.51 -7.56
C ALA A 254 3.73 30.75 -6.41
N ARG A 255 2.45 30.50 -6.66
CA ARG A 255 1.38 30.65 -5.65
C ARG A 255 1.53 29.69 -4.46
N ARG A 256 2.20 28.55 -4.67
CA ARG A 256 2.45 27.55 -3.63
C ARG A 256 3.89 27.06 -3.70
N LYS A 257 4.44 26.75 -2.54
CA LYS A 257 5.74 26.09 -2.41
C LYS A 257 5.62 24.64 -2.88
N GLY A 258 6.60 24.17 -3.65
CA GLY A 258 6.70 22.78 -4.10
C GLY A 258 6.97 21.85 -2.93
N LEU A 259 6.19 20.78 -2.84
CA LEU A 259 6.35 19.78 -1.78
C LEU A 259 7.65 19.01 -2.01
N CYS A 260 8.46 18.86 -0.96
CA CYS A 260 9.74 18.18 -1.00
C CYS A 260 9.82 17.10 0.10
N ILE A 261 10.24 15.90 -0.27
CA ILE A 261 10.57 14.83 0.69
C ILE A 261 12.07 14.56 0.66
N ILE A 262 12.69 14.49 1.83
CA ILE A 262 14.09 14.13 2.02
C ILE A 262 14.14 12.79 2.76
N PHE A 263 14.69 11.76 2.11
CA PHE A 263 14.79 10.42 2.66
C PHE A 263 16.13 10.17 3.35
N PHE A 264 16.04 9.58 4.55
CA PHE A 264 17.18 9.17 5.37
C PHE A 264 17.08 7.69 5.72
N ASN A 265 18.21 7.00 5.81
CA ASN A 265 18.23 5.62 6.28
C ASN A 265 18.21 5.56 7.82
N ARG A 266 18.76 6.59 8.51
CA ARG A 266 18.88 6.63 9.98
C ARG A 266 18.14 7.82 10.60
N ILE A 267 17.38 7.54 11.67
CA ILE A 267 16.63 8.57 12.44
C ILE A 267 17.57 9.63 13.05
N LYS A 268 18.76 9.24 13.53
CA LYS A 268 19.72 10.19 14.13
C LYS A 268 20.18 11.25 13.11
N THR A 269 20.50 10.83 11.88
CA THR A 269 20.92 11.72 10.79
C THR A 269 19.79 12.67 10.40
N LEU A 270 18.58 12.14 10.29
CA LEU A 270 17.35 12.91 10.03
C LEU A 270 17.17 14.02 11.06
N GLN A 271 17.26 13.70 12.36
CA GLN A 271 17.09 14.65 13.46
C GLN A 271 18.20 15.71 13.49
N SER A 272 19.44 15.33 13.16
CA SER A 272 20.55 16.28 13.05
C SER A 272 20.30 17.29 11.92
N MET A 273 19.90 16.79 10.74
CA MET A 273 19.55 17.64 9.60
C MET A 273 18.38 18.57 9.92
N SER A 274 17.30 18.03 10.51
CA SER A 274 16.11 18.80 10.90
C SER A 274 16.48 20.00 11.79
N LYS A 275 17.29 19.75 12.84
CA LYS A 275 17.80 20.82 13.71
C LYS A 275 18.60 21.85 12.92
N SER A 276 19.45 21.41 12.00
CA SER A 276 20.26 22.31 11.18
C SER A 276 19.41 23.20 10.26
N LEU A 277 18.44 22.60 9.57
CA LEU A 277 17.51 23.31 8.67
C LEU A 277 16.68 24.35 9.40
N VAL A 278 16.16 24.02 10.59
CA VAL A 278 15.33 24.93 11.38
C VAL A 278 16.16 26.03 12.03
N LYS A 279 17.24 25.67 12.74
CA LYS A 279 18.02 26.63 13.55
C LYS A 279 18.90 27.55 12.70
N HIS A 280 19.57 27.02 11.68
CA HIS A 280 20.58 27.78 10.94
C HIS A 280 20.06 28.37 9.63
N HIS A 281 18.96 27.82 9.09
CA HIS A 281 18.43 28.23 7.79
C HIS A 281 16.97 28.66 7.81
N GLY A 282 16.30 28.67 8.99
CA GLY A 282 14.92 29.14 9.14
C GLY A 282 13.91 28.36 8.29
N MET A 283 14.23 27.14 7.87
CA MET A 283 13.38 26.37 6.99
C MET A 283 12.27 25.66 7.77
N LYS A 284 11.04 25.76 7.27
CA LYS A 284 9.91 25.00 7.79
C LYS A 284 10.00 23.55 7.32
N CYS A 285 10.35 22.65 8.22
CA CYS A 285 10.34 21.22 7.95
C CYS A 285 9.69 20.42 9.08
N ALA A 286 9.18 19.25 8.72
CA ALA A 286 8.65 18.28 9.67
C ALA A 286 9.40 16.95 9.57
N GLU A 287 9.45 16.23 10.68
CA GLU A 287 10.05 14.90 10.76
C GLU A 287 8.96 13.83 10.67
N LEU A 288 9.27 12.72 10.01
CA LEU A 288 8.41 11.54 9.93
C LEU A 288 9.24 10.26 10.12
N HIS A 289 9.16 9.66 11.29
CA HIS A 289 9.95 8.47 11.62
C HIS A 289 9.27 7.53 12.62
N GLY A 290 9.75 6.29 12.73
CA GLY A 290 9.14 5.23 13.57
C GLY A 290 9.01 5.54 15.07
N LYS A 291 9.82 6.46 15.62
CA LYS A 291 9.73 6.88 17.04
C LYS A 291 8.62 7.91 17.34
N GLN A 292 7.93 8.43 16.33
CA GLN A 292 6.85 9.40 16.56
C GLN A 292 5.54 8.71 16.92
N GLN A 293 4.78 9.33 17.83
CA GLN A 293 3.42 8.91 18.13
C GLN A 293 2.51 9.06 16.91
N GLN A 294 1.54 8.15 16.75
CA GLN A 294 0.66 8.12 15.59
C GLN A 294 -0.09 9.44 15.35
N LYS A 295 -0.61 10.05 16.43
CA LYS A 295 -1.32 11.35 16.35
C LYS A 295 -0.45 12.45 15.72
N LEU A 296 0.83 12.51 16.11
CA LEU A 296 1.77 13.48 15.55
C LEU A 296 2.09 13.16 14.08
N ARG A 297 2.20 11.87 13.71
CA ARG A 297 2.43 11.46 12.32
C ARG A 297 1.28 11.90 11.42
N GLU A 298 0.04 11.71 11.86
CA GLU A 298 -1.16 12.11 11.14
C GLU A 298 -1.24 13.63 10.98
N GLN A 299 -0.95 14.39 12.05
CA GLN A 299 -0.91 15.85 12.00
C GLN A 299 0.20 16.37 11.06
N THR A 300 1.42 15.87 11.19
CA THR A 300 2.54 16.19 10.29
C THR A 300 2.18 15.93 8.84
N MET A 301 1.47 14.82 8.57
CA MET A 301 1.03 14.48 7.23
C MET A 301 0.00 15.47 6.68
N ALA A 302 -0.95 15.90 7.51
CA ALA A 302 -1.95 16.89 7.13
C ALA A 302 -1.30 18.26 6.84
N ASP A 303 -0.36 18.68 7.70
CA ASP A 303 0.40 19.91 7.54
C ASP A 303 1.32 19.88 6.30
N PHE A 304 1.86 18.71 5.95
CA PHE A 304 2.62 18.53 4.72
C PHE A 304 1.73 18.57 3.47
N LYS A 305 0.64 17.81 3.46
CA LYS A 305 -0.30 17.74 2.31
C LYS A 305 -0.97 19.09 2.01
N SER A 306 -1.23 19.89 3.04
CA SER A 306 -1.77 21.25 2.88
C SER A 306 -0.74 22.27 2.39
N GLY A 307 0.55 21.92 2.37
CA GLY A 307 1.64 22.83 2.01
C GLY A 307 2.04 23.81 3.12
N LYS A 308 1.42 23.74 4.31
CA LYS A 308 1.80 24.53 5.48
C LYS A 308 3.26 24.25 5.89
N ILE A 309 3.69 22.99 5.77
CA ILE A 309 5.09 22.57 5.91
C ILE A 309 5.54 21.93 4.59
N PRO A 310 6.25 22.64 3.71
CA PRO A 310 6.56 22.17 2.36
C PRO A 310 7.71 21.15 2.30
N THR A 311 8.45 20.94 3.40
CA THR A 311 9.62 20.04 3.45
C THR A 311 9.40 18.97 4.51
N LEU A 312 9.42 17.70 4.09
CA LEU A 312 9.27 16.54 4.98
C LEU A 312 10.56 15.73 5.00
N LEU A 313 11.09 15.48 6.19
CA LEU A 313 12.23 14.59 6.40
C LEU A 313 11.70 13.24 6.87
N ALA A 314 11.97 12.16 6.14
CA ALA A 314 11.37 10.86 6.40
C ALA A 314 12.36 9.69 6.36
N THR A 315 12.07 8.63 7.11
CA THR A 315 12.69 7.31 6.91
C THR A 315 11.77 6.39 6.11
N ASP A 316 12.32 5.39 5.42
CA ASP A 316 11.52 4.47 4.60
C ASP A 316 10.41 3.78 5.39
N VAL A 317 10.72 3.34 6.63
CA VAL A 317 9.74 2.66 7.50
C VAL A 317 8.54 3.55 7.79
N ALA A 318 8.74 4.87 7.89
CA ALA A 318 7.67 5.79 8.21
C ALA A 318 6.94 6.35 6.98
N ALA A 319 7.60 6.37 5.82
CA ALA A 319 6.99 6.74 4.55
C ALA A 319 6.24 5.57 3.87
N ARG A 320 6.53 4.31 4.25
CA ARG A 320 5.77 3.13 3.81
C ARG A 320 4.39 3.15 4.49
N GLY A 321 3.33 3.05 3.70
CA GLY A 321 1.93 3.08 4.16
C GLY A 321 1.27 4.47 4.10
N ILE A 322 2.04 5.56 4.01
CA ILE A 322 1.45 6.88 3.82
C ILE A 322 1.37 7.19 2.33
N HIS A 323 0.14 7.28 1.82
CA HIS A 323 -0.11 7.65 0.44
C HIS A 323 0.15 9.16 0.27
N ILE A 324 1.40 9.49 -0.03
CA ILE A 324 1.84 10.80 -0.46
C ILE A 324 2.17 10.70 -1.94
N ASN A 325 1.29 11.24 -2.77
CA ASN A 325 1.54 11.36 -4.20
C ASN A 325 1.62 12.85 -4.53
N ASN A 326 2.17 13.16 -5.71
CA ASN A 326 2.27 14.53 -6.20
C ASN A 326 3.28 15.40 -5.43
N VAL A 327 4.39 14.79 -5.02
CA VAL A 327 5.55 15.52 -4.51
C VAL A 327 6.34 16.07 -5.71
N GLU A 328 6.83 17.30 -5.62
CA GLU A 328 7.55 17.94 -6.72
C GLU A 328 9.04 17.61 -6.69
N TYR A 329 9.61 17.46 -5.48
CA TYR A 329 11.02 17.18 -5.29
C TYR A 329 11.25 16.02 -4.31
N ILE A 330 12.10 15.08 -4.69
CA ILE A 330 12.56 14.00 -3.82
C ILE A 330 14.07 14.08 -3.72
N ILE A 331 14.57 14.15 -2.50
CA ILE A 331 15.99 14.16 -2.20
C ILE A 331 16.33 12.89 -1.43
N ASN A 332 17.18 12.05 -1.99
CA ASN A 332 17.75 10.91 -1.27
C ASN A 332 19.04 11.35 -0.58
N HIS A 333 18.97 11.72 0.71
CA HIS A 333 20.19 12.05 1.47
C HIS A 333 21.08 10.81 1.59
N ASP A 334 20.46 9.69 1.93
CA ASP A 334 21.10 8.38 1.90
C ASP A 334 20.52 7.60 0.73
N PHE A 335 21.39 7.03 -0.09
CA PHE A 335 20.96 6.10 -1.11
C PHE A 335 20.28 4.90 -0.41
N PRO A 336 19.11 4.45 -0.88
CA PRO A 336 18.42 3.32 -0.28
C PRO A 336 19.24 2.04 -0.40
N GLU A 337 18.96 1.07 0.48
CA GLU A 337 19.68 -0.21 0.51
C GLU A 337 19.34 -1.11 -0.69
N THR A 338 18.18 -0.89 -1.32
CA THR A 338 17.75 -1.64 -2.50
C THR A 338 17.21 -0.72 -3.59
N LEU A 339 17.31 -1.16 -4.85
CA LEU A 339 16.76 -0.43 -5.99
C LEU A 339 15.22 -0.36 -5.95
N ASP A 340 14.55 -1.36 -5.41
CA ASP A 340 13.09 -1.31 -5.23
C ASP A 340 12.67 -0.19 -4.27
N GLN A 341 13.45 0.04 -3.21
CA GLN A 341 13.24 1.18 -2.32
C GLN A 341 13.48 2.50 -3.04
N TYR A 342 14.51 2.59 -3.88
CA TYR A 342 14.76 3.77 -4.71
C TYR A 342 13.57 4.09 -5.60
N VAL A 343 13.05 3.09 -6.31
CA VAL A 343 11.90 3.25 -7.20
C VAL A 343 10.65 3.64 -6.41
N HIS A 344 10.41 3.04 -5.24
CA HIS A 344 9.30 3.43 -4.37
C HIS A 344 9.42 4.86 -3.84
N ARG A 345 10.64 5.33 -3.53
CA ARG A 345 10.87 6.73 -3.13
C ARG A 345 10.56 7.64 -4.31
N CYS A 346 11.17 7.41 -5.48
CA CYS A 346 10.97 8.18 -6.71
C CYS A 346 9.52 8.16 -7.21
N GLY A 347 8.78 7.07 -7.01
CA GLY A 347 7.37 6.95 -7.36
C GLY A 347 6.43 7.88 -6.59
N ARG A 348 6.93 8.57 -5.55
CA ARG A 348 6.19 9.64 -4.85
C ARG A 348 6.15 10.95 -5.66
N ALA A 349 7.01 11.07 -6.68
CA ALA A 349 7.00 12.22 -7.58
C ALA A 349 5.70 12.24 -8.39
N GLY A 350 5.08 13.41 -8.44
CA GLY A 350 3.91 13.63 -9.28
C GLY A 350 4.24 13.58 -10.76
N ARG A 351 3.24 13.19 -11.56
CA ARG A 351 3.22 13.59 -12.96
C ARG A 351 3.00 15.10 -12.99
N ASN A 352 4.05 15.88 -13.22
CA ASN A 352 3.92 17.28 -13.60
C ASN A 352 3.27 17.31 -14.98
N GLN A 353 1.94 17.17 -15.04
CA GLN A 353 1.16 17.74 -16.13
C GLN A 353 1.23 19.25 -15.92
N LYS A 354 2.34 19.86 -16.36
CA LYS A 354 2.27 21.26 -16.78
C LYS A 354 1.36 21.23 -18.01
N GLN A 355 0.10 21.60 -17.81
CA GLN A 355 -0.75 22.08 -18.90
C GLN A 355 -0.19 23.39 -19.42
#